data_AF-A0AA43DET5-F1
#
_entry.id   AF-A0AA43DET5-F1
#
_cell.length_a   1.000
_cell.length_b   1.000
_cell.length_c   1.000
_cell.angle_alpha   90.00
_cell.angle_beta   90.00
_cell.angle_gamma   90.00
#
_symmetry.space_group_name_H-M   'P 1'
#
loop_
_entity.id
_entity.type
_entity.pdbx_description
1 polymer ?
#
loop_
_entity_poly.entity_id
_entity_poly.type
_entity_poly.pdbx_seq_one_letter_code
_entity_poly.pdbx_strand_id
1 'polypeptide(L)'
;MAFELLDRVHKELSITGHAFYEGILSISEVVNRKVEIIRLHWQASSLLQRIDEVTARVGQLVAVQVSDRLHSRLQSDSIVYAVDEALTDARARVHELKRALVRVDAQIRELKLEAIHQDLLLLHHDLTVRSAGIERLAVVRDAAASGQPLSAIPKLLTSHVATILRGPFLLAPNSELVLRPGDIVIVIGPQTELDQLTHWFTGQRPLTPTLTLSSPGVGTGT
;
A
#
# COMPACT_ATOMS: atom_id res chain seq x y z
N MET A 1 39.66 -25.21 -24.15
CA MET A 1 39.06 -24.08 -24.88
C MET A 1 37.56 -24.25 -25.15
N ALA A 2 37.08 -25.27 -25.89
CA ALA A 2 35.65 -25.42 -26.19
C ALA A 2 34.76 -25.83 -24.98
N PHE A 3 35.29 -26.67 -24.07
CA PHE A 3 34.56 -27.11 -22.87
C PHE A 3 34.33 -25.99 -21.84
N GLU A 4 35.25 -25.04 -21.70
CA GLU A 4 35.10 -23.89 -20.78
C GLU A 4 34.04 -22.88 -21.27
N LEU A 5 33.86 -22.77 -22.59
CA LEU A 5 32.80 -21.94 -23.18
C LEU A 5 31.42 -22.59 -23.04
N LEU A 6 31.33 -23.92 -23.17
CA LEU A 6 30.08 -24.66 -22.93
C LEU A 6 29.66 -24.61 -21.46
N ASP A 7 30.60 -24.77 -20.52
CA ASP A 7 30.31 -24.63 -19.09
C ASP A 7 29.89 -23.20 -18.73
N ARG A 8 30.50 -22.18 -19.34
CA ARG A 8 30.10 -20.79 -19.13
C ARG A 8 28.72 -20.49 -19.72
N VAL A 9 28.43 -20.95 -20.94
CA VAL A 9 27.12 -20.77 -21.56
C VAL A 9 26.05 -21.54 -20.79
N HIS A 10 26.31 -22.77 -20.36
CA HIS A 10 25.37 -23.55 -19.55
C HIS A 10 25.10 -22.88 -18.19
N LYS A 11 26.14 -22.32 -17.57
CA LYS A 11 26.03 -21.57 -16.32
C LYS A 11 25.23 -20.28 -16.51
N GLU A 12 25.50 -19.50 -17.56
CA GLU A 12 24.74 -18.29 -17.89
C GLU A 12 23.28 -18.61 -18.27
N LEU A 13 23.03 -19.70 -19.00
CA LEU A 13 21.68 -20.14 -19.36
C LEU A 13 20.90 -20.67 -18.15
N SER A 14 21.57 -21.37 -17.24
CA SER A 14 20.99 -21.85 -15.98
C SER A 14 20.64 -20.67 -15.05
N ILE A 15 21.50 -19.66 -14.95
CA ILE A 15 21.25 -18.42 -14.21
C ILE A 15 20.06 -17.66 -14.82
N THR A 16 20.02 -17.54 -16.15
CA THR A 16 18.94 -16.86 -16.87
C THR A 16 17.62 -17.63 -16.79
N GLY A 17 17.66 -18.96 -16.86
CA GLY A 17 16.49 -19.83 -16.71
C GLY A 17 15.92 -19.81 -15.30
N HIS A 18 16.78 -19.76 -14.28
CA HIS A 18 16.36 -19.60 -12.89
C HIS A 18 15.72 -18.23 -12.65
N ALA A 19 16.33 -17.15 -13.15
CA ALA A 19 15.75 -15.81 -13.08
C ALA A 19 14.38 -15.73 -13.80
N PHE A 20 14.21 -16.43 -14.92
CA PHE A 20 12.93 -16.50 -15.62
C PHE A 20 11.86 -17.28 -14.83
N TYR A 21 12.24 -18.38 -14.18
CA TYR A 21 11.35 -19.14 -13.31
C TYR A 21 10.87 -18.31 -12.12
N GLU A 22 11.79 -17.62 -11.44
CA GLU A 22 11.46 -16.70 -10.34
C GLU A 22 10.56 -15.54 -10.82
N GLY A 23 10.78 -15.06 -12.04
CA GLY A 23 9.92 -14.06 -12.68
C GLY A 23 8.48 -14.57 -12.90
N ILE A 24 8.33 -15.78 -13.44
CA ILE A 24 6.99 -16.39 -13.62
C ILE A 24 6.32 -16.63 -12.27
N LEU A 25 7.06 -17.13 -11.29
CA LEU A 25 6.54 -17.45 -9.95
C LEU A 25 6.01 -16.19 -9.25
N SER A 26 6.80 -15.10 -9.27
CA SER A 26 6.39 -13.82 -8.67
C SER A 26 5.17 -13.20 -9.35
N ILE A 27 5.08 -13.24 -10.69
CA ILE A 27 3.88 -12.80 -11.41
C ILE A 27 2.67 -13.67 -11.03
N SER A 28 2.86 -14.98 -10.94
CA SER A 28 1.80 -15.92 -10.58
C SER A 28 1.28 -15.69 -9.17
N GLU A 29 2.16 -15.40 -8.21
CA GLU A 29 1.81 -15.06 -6.84
C GLU A 29 0.99 -13.77 -6.77
N VAL A 30 1.40 -12.72 -7.51
CA VAL A 30 0.65 -11.45 -7.59
C VAL A 30 -0.74 -11.65 -8.19
N VAL A 31 -0.85 -12.42 -9.28
CA VAL A 31 -2.14 -12.72 -9.91
C VAL A 31 -3.02 -13.53 -8.96
N ASN A 32 -2.46 -14.55 -8.31
CA ASN A 32 -3.19 -15.40 -7.36
C ASN A 32 -3.77 -14.56 -6.21
N ARG A 33 -2.96 -13.68 -5.60
CA ARG A 33 -3.42 -12.77 -4.55
C ARG A 33 -4.55 -11.84 -5.02
N LYS A 34 -4.45 -11.28 -6.24
CA LYS A 34 -5.51 -10.44 -6.80
C LYS A 34 -6.83 -11.20 -7.00
N VAL A 35 -6.75 -12.42 -7.52
CA VAL A 35 -7.93 -13.29 -7.69
C VAL A 35 -8.56 -13.61 -6.35
N GLU A 36 -7.75 -13.91 -5.32
CA GLU A 36 -8.23 -14.19 -3.97
C GLU A 36 -8.93 -12.97 -3.35
N ILE A 37 -8.36 -11.78 -3.48
CA ILE A 37 -9.00 -10.53 -3.04
C ILE A 37 -10.35 -10.32 -3.73
N ILE A 38 -10.44 -10.52 -5.05
CA ILE A 38 -11.71 -10.39 -5.79
C ILE A 38 -12.74 -11.41 -5.29
N ARG A 39 -12.32 -12.65 -5.08
CA ARG A 39 -13.20 -13.71 -4.56
C ARG A 39 -13.75 -13.35 -3.18
N LEU A 40 -12.92 -12.80 -2.29
CA LEU A 40 -13.37 -12.33 -0.98
C LEU A 40 -14.33 -11.15 -1.09
N HIS A 41 -14.11 -10.19 -2.00
CA HIS A 41 -15.07 -9.09 -2.23
C HIS A 41 -16.42 -9.60 -2.76
N TRP A 42 -16.40 -10.62 -3.62
CA TRP A 42 -17.62 -11.29 -4.05
C TRP A 42 -18.34 -11.96 -2.87
N GLN A 43 -17.62 -12.63 -1.99
CA GLN A 43 -18.18 -13.22 -0.78
C GLN A 43 -18.78 -12.15 0.14
N ALA A 44 -18.09 -11.03 0.38
CA ALA A 44 -18.60 -9.91 1.15
C ALA A 44 -19.90 -9.34 0.55
N SER A 45 -19.94 -9.13 -0.77
CA SER A 45 -21.16 -8.68 -1.47
C SER A 45 -22.32 -9.67 -1.30
N SER A 46 -22.05 -10.97 -1.40
CA SER A 46 -23.08 -12.00 -1.20
C SER A 46 -23.60 -12.04 0.24
N LEU A 47 -22.76 -11.75 1.24
CA LEU A 47 -23.16 -11.66 2.64
C LEU A 47 -24.03 -10.42 2.89
N LEU A 48 -23.67 -9.28 2.31
CA LEU A 48 -24.46 -8.05 2.38
C LEU A 48 -25.84 -8.26 1.74
N GLN A 49 -25.90 -8.85 0.54
CA GLN A 49 -27.16 -9.17 -0.11
C GLN A 49 -28.05 -10.07 0.76
N ARG A 50 -27.48 -11.08 1.45
CA ARG A 50 -28.23 -11.93 2.37
C ARG A 50 -28.75 -11.17 3.59
N ILE A 51 -28.02 -10.19 4.10
CA ILE A 51 -28.50 -9.32 5.18
C ILE A 51 -29.71 -8.51 4.70
N ASP A 52 -29.63 -7.96 3.49
CA ASP A 52 -30.73 -7.21 2.89
C ASP A 52 -31.96 -8.09 2.65
N GLU A 53 -31.78 -9.32 2.15
CA GLU A 53 -32.86 -10.29 1.97
C GLU A 53 -33.55 -10.66 3.29
N VAL A 54 -32.77 -10.93 4.36
CA VAL A 54 -33.35 -11.21 5.69
C VAL A 54 -34.11 -9.99 6.21
N THR A 55 -33.55 -8.79 6.05
CA THR A 55 -34.18 -7.54 6.48
C THR A 55 -35.47 -7.26 5.72
N ALA A 56 -35.47 -7.47 4.40
CA ALA A 56 -36.65 -7.32 3.54
C ALA A 56 -37.74 -8.32 3.93
N ARG A 57 -37.38 -9.57 4.22
CA ARG A 57 -38.32 -10.61 4.66
C ARG A 57 -38.98 -10.26 6.00
N VAL A 58 -38.20 -9.76 6.97
CA VAL A 58 -38.74 -9.27 8.24
C VAL A 58 -39.69 -8.10 7.99
N GLY A 59 -39.29 -7.13 7.15
CA GLY A 59 -40.14 -5.99 6.78
C GLY A 59 -41.47 -6.44 6.16
N GLN A 60 -41.44 -7.43 5.27
CA GLN A 60 -42.63 -8.01 4.66
C GLN A 60 -43.54 -8.69 5.69
N LEU A 61 -42.97 -9.50 6.60
CA LEU A 61 -43.73 -10.15 7.67
C LEU A 61 -44.43 -9.12 8.57
N VAL A 62 -43.73 -8.06 8.96
CA VAL A 62 -44.30 -6.97 9.76
C VAL A 62 -45.42 -6.26 8.98
N ALA A 63 -45.19 -5.92 7.71
CA ALA A 63 -46.18 -5.21 6.89
C ALA A 63 -47.48 -6.02 6.68
N VAL A 64 -47.36 -7.33 6.41
CA VAL A 64 -48.50 -8.23 6.24
C VAL A 64 -49.32 -8.30 7.52
N GLN A 65 -48.66 -8.49 8.67
CA GLN A 65 -49.36 -8.65 9.92
C GLN A 65 -49.97 -7.35 10.47
N VAL A 66 -49.31 -6.21 10.28
CA VAL A 66 -49.91 -4.90 10.60
C VAL A 66 -51.17 -4.68 9.77
N SER A 67 -51.14 -5.08 8.50
CA SER A 67 -52.30 -5.01 7.61
C SER A 67 -53.42 -5.96 8.07
N ASP A 68 -53.12 -7.22 8.39
CA ASP A 68 -54.11 -8.21 8.84
C ASP A 68 -54.76 -7.84 10.18
N ARG A 69 -53.99 -7.22 11.10
CA ARG A 69 -54.52 -6.71 12.37
C ARG A 69 -55.46 -5.53 12.19
N LEU A 70 -55.24 -4.71 11.15
CA LEU A 70 -56.14 -3.60 10.80
C LEU A 70 -57.48 -4.12 10.27
N HIS A 71 -57.47 -5.24 9.54
CA HIS A 71 -58.65 -5.82 8.89
C HIS A 71 -59.39 -6.86 9.75
N SER A 72 -58.70 -7.55 10.66
CA SER A 72 -59.28 -8.58 11.54
C SER A 72 -59.08 -8.22 13.02
N ARG A 73 -60.18 -7.94 13.74
CA ARG A 73 -60.17 -7.58 15.17
C ARG A 73 -60.00 -8.76 16.13
N LEU A 74 -59.79 -9.99 15.63
CA LEU A 74 -59.95 -11.22 16.39
C LEU A 74 -58.77 -12.17 16.12
N GLN A 75 -57.67 -12.01 16.89
CA GLN A 75 -56.62 -13.00 17.25
C GLN A 75 -55.29 -12.26 17.50
N SER A 76 -55.05 -11.73 18.71
CA SER A 76 -53.84 -10.92 18.99
C SER A 76 -52.65 -11.72 19.53
N ASP A 77 -52.84 -12.76 20.35
CA ASP A 77 -51.71 -13.30 21.11
C ASP A 77 -50.83 -14.26 20.31
N SER A 78 -51.41 -15.20 19.56
CA SER A 78 -50.66 -16.18 18.73
C SER A 78 -49.81 -15.51 17.64
N ILE A 79 -50.31 -14.42 17.05
CA ILE A 79 -49.67 -13.69 15.96
C ILE A 79 -48.44 -12.93 16.46
N VAL A 80 -48.54 -12.30 17.63
CA VAL A 80 -47.44 -11.55 18.25
C VAL A 80 -46.27 -12.49 18.61
N TYR A 81 -46.55 -13.68 19.14
CA TYR A 81 -45.52 -14.67 19.42
C TYR A 81 -44.79 -15.15 18.15
N ALA A 82 -45.53 -15.39 17.05
CA ALA A 82 -44.92 -15.82 15.79
C ALA A 82 -44.01 -14.75 15.16
N VAL A 83 -44.32 -13.46 15.33
CA VAL A 83 -43.42 -12.37 14.90
C VAL A 83 -42.20 -12.27 15.77
N ASP A 84 -42.38 -12.35 17.09
CA ASP A 84 -41.28 -12.20 18.03
C ASP A 84 -40.24 -13.31 17.83
N GLU A 85 -40.72 -14.54 17.59
CA GLU A 85 -39.86 -15.68 17.21
C GLU A 85 -39.15 -15.43 15.87
N ALA A 86 -39.87 -15.02 14.82
CA ALA A 86 -39.28 -14.73 13.51
C ALA A 86 -38.28 -13.56 13.55
N LEU A 87 -38.53 -12.54 14.37
CA LEU A 87 -37.66 -11.40 14.57
C LEU A 87 -36.40 -11.79 15.35
N THR A 88 -36.55 -12.65 16.35
CA THR A 88 -35.43 -13.19 17.13
C THR A 88 -34.52 -14.05 16.25
N ASP A 89 -35.10 -14.94 15.43
CA ASP A 89 -34.36 -15.74 14.46
C ASP A 89 -33.65 -14.87 13.42
N ALA A 90 -34.36 -13.91 12.82
CA ALA A 90 -33.77 -12.99 11.85
C ALA A 90 -32.64 -12.15 12.45
N ARG A 91 -32.79 -11.70 13.70
CA ARG A 91 -31.74 -10.96 14.42
C ARG A 91 -30.51 -11.84 14.63
N ALA A 92 -30.68 -13.09 15.07
CA ALA A 92 -29.58 -14.03 15.23
C ALA A 92 -28.87 -14.26 13.89
N ARG A 93 -29.64 -14.43 12.81
CA ARG A 93 -29.10 -14.67 11.47
C ARG A 93 -28.35 -13.47 10.90
N VAL A 94 -28.90 -12.26 11.01
CA VAL A 94 -28.21 -11.03 10.60
C VAL A 94 -26.91 -10.85 11.40
N HIS A 95 -26.94 -11.15 12.70
CA HIS A 95 -25.77 -11.02 13.54
C HIS A 95 -24.67 -12.04 13.15
N GLU A 96 -25.03 -13.27 12.82
CA GLU A 96 -24.10 -14.26 12.26
C GLU A 96 -23.49 -13.79 10.93
N LEU A 97 -24.32 -13.29 10.00
CA LEU A 97 -23.86 -12.76 8.72
C LEU A 97 -22.91 -11.56 8.89
N LYS A 98 -23.21 -10.66 9.83
CA LYS A 98 -22.33 -9.54 10.18
C LYS A 98 -20.98 -10.01 10.72
N ARG A 99 -20.96 -11.03 11.59
CA ARG A 99 -19.69 -11.61 12.07
C ARG A 99 -18.88 -12.24 10.93
N ALA A 100 -19.55 -12.92 9.99
CA ALA A 100 -18.90 -13.46 8.81
C ALA A 100 -18.32 -12.34 7.92
N LEU A 101 -19.05 -11.25 7.72
CA LEU A 101 -18.59 -10.09 6.95
C LEU A 101 -17.32 -9.47 7.56
N VAL A 102 -17.31 -9.22 8.88
CA VAL A 102 -16.13 -8.69 9.58
C VAL A 102 -14.90 -9.59 9.39
N ARG A 103 -15.10 -10.90 9.38
CA ARG A 103 -14.01 -11.85 9.12
C ARG A 103 -13.47 -11.73 7.70
N VAL A 104 -14.36 -11.67 6.69
CA VAL A 104 -13.97 -11.50 5.28
C VAL A 104 -13.24 -10.18 5.08
N ASP A 105 -13.72 -9.08 5.69
CA ASP A 105 -13.05 -7.78 5.63
C ASP A 105 -11.64 -7.81 6.24
N ALA A 106 -11.46 -8.54 7.35
CA ALA A 106 -10.15 -8.72 7.96
C ALA A 106 -9.19 -9.47 7.02
N GLN A 107 -9.65 -10.53 6.35
CA GLN A 107 -8.86 -11.28 5.36
C GLN A 107 -8.49 -10.43 4.14
N ILE A 108 -9.43 -9.63 3.62
CA ILE A 108 -9.17 -8.67 2.54
C ILE A 108 -8.07 -7.69 2.97
N ARG A 109 -8.15 -7.17 4.19
CA ARG A 109 -7.16 -6.21 4.71
C ARG A 109 -5.77 -6.83 4.81
N GLU A 110 -5.68 -8.07 5.32
CA GLU A 110 -4.42 -8.80 5.45
C GLU A 110 -3.75 -9.03 4.10
N LEU A 111 -4.49 -9.56 3.11
CA LEU A 111 -3.96 -9.77 1.75
C LEU A 111 -3.55 -8.45 1.07
N LYS A 112 -4.29 -7.37 1.30
CA LYS A 112 -3.90 -6.04 0.79
C LYS A 112 -2.61 -5.54 1.42
N LEU A 113 -2.40 -5.76 2.72
CA LEU A 113 -1.16 -5.36 3.38
C LEU A 113 0.03 -6.18 2.87
N GLU A 114 -0.15 -7.47 2.66
CA GLU A 114 0.88 -8.34 2.07
C GLU A 114 1.22 -7.90 0.63
N ALA A 115 0.21 -7.56 -0.18
CA ALA A 115 0.43 -7.04 -1.53
C ALA A 115 1.20 -5.71 -1.51
N ILE A 116 0.85 -4.77 -0.63
CA ILE A 116 1.57 -3.50 -0.46
C ILE A 116 3.02 -3.75 -0.04
N HIS A 117 3.25 -4.71 0.86
CA HIS A 117 4.60 -5.06 1.29
C HIS A 117 5.46 -5.53 0.11
N GLN A 118 4.91 -6.41 -0.74
CA GLN A 118 5.60 -6.89 -1.94
C GLN A 118 5.87 -5.75 -2.93
N ASP A 119 4.89 -4.88 -3.17
CA ASP A 119 5.05 -3.73 -4.07
C ASP A 119 6.16 -2.79 -3.57
N LEU A 120 6.28 -2.59 -2.26
CA LEU A 120 7.35 -1.79 -1.66
C LEU A 120 8.73 -2.44 -1.81
N LEU A 121 8.82 -3.78 -1.69
CA LEU A 121 10.07 -4.50 -1.94
C LEU A 121 10.51 -4.37 -3.40
N LEU A 122 9.57 -4.52 -4.34
CA LEU A 122 9.83 -4.34 -5.77
C LEU A 122 10.28 -2.91 -6.07
N LEU A 123 9.58 -1.92 -5.51
CA LEU A 123 9.95 -0.51 -5.65
C LEU A 123 11.36 -0.25 -5.11
N HIS A 124 11.69 -0.78 -3.93
CA HIS A 124 13.02 -0.64 -3.35
C HIS A 124 14.10 -1.28 -4.24
N HIS A 125 13.83 -2.46 -4.77
CA HIS A 125 14.73 -3.13 -5.71
C HIS A 125 14.93 -2.29 -6.99
N ASP A 126 13.86 -1.83 -7.62
CA ASP A 126 13.91 -1.02 -8.85
C ASP A 126 14.66 0.29 -8.65
N LEU A 127 14.42 0.95 -7.52
CA LEU A 127 15.15 2.15 -7.13
C LEU A 127 16.64 1.84 -6.98
N THR A 128 16.98 0.78 -6.25
CA THR A 128 18.38 0.37 -6.02
C THR A 128 19.10 0.03 -7.33
N VAL A 129 18.51 -0.79 -8.20
CA VAL A 129 19.09 -1.19 -9.48
C VAL A 129 19.33 0.00 -10.40
N ARG A 130 18.45 1.00 -10.35
CA ARG A 130 18.52 2.19 -11.20
C ARG A 130 19.32 3.34 -10.57
N SER A 131 19.99 3.11 -9.43
CA SER A 131 20.66 4.16 -8.65
C SER A 131 19.74 5.36 -8.39
N ALA A 132 18.45 5.07 -8.18
CA ALA A 132 17.42 6.04 -7.83
C ALA A 132 17.00 5.81 -6.37
N GLY A 133 16.45 6.84 -5.75
CA GLY A 133 16.07 6.81 -4.34
C GLY A 133 14.83 7.62 -4.06
N ILE A 134 14.34 7.47 -2.84
CA ILE A 134 13.34 8.35 -2.23
C ILE A 134 14.00 8.97 -1.01
N GLU A 135 14.22 10.28 -1.05
CA GLU A 135 14.87 11.01 0.03
C GLU A 135 13.88 11.89 0.79
N ARG A 136 14.11 11.98 2.10
CA ARG A 136 13.35 12.83 3.01
C ARG A 136 14.19 14.04 3.37
N LEU A 137 13.96 15.16 2.68
CA LEU A 137 14.76 16.36 2.81
C LEU A 137 14.07 17.34 3.76
N ALA A 138 14.57 17.47 4.98
CA ALA A 138 14.06 18.42 5.96
C ALA A 138 14.56 19.84 5.65
N VAL A 139 13.64 20.79 5.54
CA VAL A 139 13.97 22.22 5.36
C VAL A 139 14.46 22.79 6.70
N VAL A 140 15.74 23.16 6.77
CA VAL A 140 16.33 23.78 7.97
C VAL A 140 16.17 25.31 7.91
N ARG A 141 16.17 25.99 9.06
CA ARG A 141 15.95 27.46 9.16
C ARG A 141 16.89 28.28 8.27
N ASP A 142 18.14 27.86 8.18
CA ASP A 142 19.21 28.57 7.47
C ASP A 142 19.56 27.95 6.10
N ALA A 143 18.73 27.02 5.61
CA ALA A 143 18.93 26.40 4.31
C ALA A 143 18.52 27.35 3.17
N ALA A 144 19.12 27.19 2.00
CA ALA A 144 18.78 27.96 0.79
C ALA A 144 17.31 27.76 0.37
N ALA A 145 16.71 26.63 0.74
CA ALA A 145 15.30 26.31 0.53
C ALA A 145 14.32 27.13 1.40
N SER A 146 14.78 27.68 2.53
CA SER A 146 13.91 28.32 3.52
C SER A 146 13.29 29.60 2.96
N GLY A 147 11.96 29.68 2.98
CA GLY A 147 11.20 30.83 2.49
C GLY A 147 11.11 30.93 0.96
N GLN A 148 11.66 29.95 0.22
CA GLN A 148 11.58 29.90 -1.23
C GLN A 148 10.32 29.15 -1.70
N PRO A 149 9.73 29.53 -2.84
CA PRO A 149 8.68 28.74 -3.47
C PRO A 149 9.25 27.42 -4.02
N LEU A 150 8.41 26.40 -4.15
CA LEU A 150 8.81 25.10 -4.71
C LEU A 150 9.39 25.21 -6.13
N SER A 151 8.93 26.20 -6.89
CA SER A 151 9.46 26.53 -8.23
C SER A 151 10.92 26.97 -8.24
N ALA A 152 11.46 27.43 -7.10
CA ALA A 152 12.85 27.84 -6.95
C ALA A 152 13.80 26.66 -6.65
N ILE A 153 13.27 25.44 -6.49
CA ILE A 153 14.09 24.23 -6.42
C ILE A 153 14.97 24.18 -7.67
N PRO A 154 16.29 23.89 -7.53
CA PRO A 154 17.16 23.64 -8.67
C PRO A 154 16.51 22.63 -9.61
N LYS A 155 16.20 23.06 -10.85
CA LYS A 155 15.58 22.18 -11.85
C LYS A 155 16.57 21.09 -12.24
N LEU A 156 16.43 19.94 -11.60
CA LEU A 156 17.13 18.73 -11.97
C LEU A 156 16.25 17.91 -12.91
N LEU A 157 16.87 17.31 -13.93
CA LEU A 157 16.20 16.85 -15.14
C LEU A 157 15.29 15.64 -14.88
N THR A 158 15.53 14.89 -13.80
CA THR A 158 14.84 13.61 -13.54
C THR A 158 14.28 13.45 -12.13
N SER A 159 14.64 14.31 -11.19
CA SER A 159 14.06 14.32 -9.85
C SER A 159 12.67 14.97 -9.81
N HIS A 160 11.79 14.41 -8.98
CA HIS A 160 10.41 14.84 -8.81
C HIS A 160 10.08 14.97 -7.32
N VAL A 161 9.50 16.11 -6.94
CA VAL A 161 8.94 16.30 -5.60
C VAL A 161 7.58 15.60 -5.55
N ALA A 162 7.48 14.52 -4.77
CA ALA A 162 6.24 13.75 -4.66
C ALA A 162 5.23 14.43 -3.72
N THR A 163 5.69 14.91 -2.57
CA THR A 163 4.83 15.55 -1.56
C THR A 163 5.66 16.30 -0.52
N ILE A 164 5.00 17.16 0.25
CA ILE A 164 5.62 17.93 1.33
C ILE A 164 4.82 17.69 2.61
N LEU A 165 5.50 17.25 3.66
CA LEU A 165 4.94 17.06 4.99
C LEU A 165 5.16 18.34 5.79
N ARG A 166 4.09 18.92 6.32
CA ARG A 166 4.12 20.07 7.23
C ARG A 166 3.39 19.70 8.51
N GLY A 167 4.14 19.25 9.52
CA GLY A 167 3.56 18.68 10.74
C GLY A 167 2.69 17.45 10.40
N PRO A 168 1.38 17.44 10.73
CA PRO A 168 0.50 16.32 10.42
C PRO A 168 -0.09 16.34 9.00
N PHE A 169 0.18 17.38 8.20
CA PHE A 169 -0.45 17.57 6.90
C PHE A 169 0.45 17.12 5.74
N LEU A 170 -0.14 16.42 4.78
CA LEU A 170 0.45 16.11 3.48
C LEU A 170 -0.02 17.16 2.45
N LEU A 171 0.93 17.90 1.89
CA LEU A 171 0.68 18.93 0.90
C LEU A 171 1.06 18.42 -0.49
N ALA A 172 0.17 18.62 -1.46
CA ALA A 172 0.48 18.36 -2.85
C ALA A 172 1.56 19.36 -3.33
N PRO A 173 2.54 18.91 -4.14
CA PRO A 173 3.56 19.79 -4.69
C PRO A 173 2.90 20.82 -5.61
N ASN A 174 3.08 22.10 -5.30
CA ASN A 174 2.59 23.23 -6.09
C ASN A 174 3.74 24.24 -6.26
N SER A 175 3.90 24.81 -7.46
CA SER A 175 4.98 25.75 -7.79
C SER A 175 5.03 26.96 -6.85
N GLU A 176 3.85 27.43 -6.41
CA GLU A 176 3.70 28.59 -5.53
C GLU A 176 3.83 28.25 -4.04
N LEU A 177 3.98 26.96 -3.70
CA LEU A 177 4.06 26.55 -2.29
C LEU A 177 5.39 26.98 -1.70
N VAL A 178 5.34 27.91 -0.74
CA VAL A 178 6.53 28.39 -0.02
C VAL A 178 6.94 27.36 1.02
N LEU A 179 8.21 26.94 0.93
CA LEU A 179 8.87 26.03 1.86
C LEU A 179 9.18 26.75 3.17
N ARG A 180 8.86 26.09 4.28
CA ARG A 180 9.07 26.62 5.64
C ARG A 180 10.02 25.72 6.41
N PRO A 181 10.80 26.28 7.35
CA PRO A 181 11.60 25.46 8.25
C PRO A 181 10.74 24.44 9.00
N GLY A 182 11.19 23.19 9.03
CA GLY A 182 10.46 22.06 9.60
C GLY A 182 9.54 21.33 8.61
N ASP A 183 9.39 21.82 7.38
CA ASP A 183 8.80 21.03 6.30
C ASP A 183 9.73 19.86 5.96
N ILE A 184 9.15 18.71 5.59
CA ILE A 184 9.88 17.56 5.06
C ILE A 184 9.43 17.35 3.63
N VAL A 185 10.35 17.55 2.68
CA VAL A 185 10.08 17.37 1.26
C VAL A 185 10.48 15.95 0.86
N ILE A 186 9.53 15.23 0.26
CA ILE A 186 9.77 13.88 -0.28
C ILE A 186 10.13 14.02 -1.75
N VAL A 187 11.36 13.64 -2.10
CA VAL A 187 11.86 13.72 -3.47
C VAL A 187 12.23 12.33 -3.98
N ILE A 188 11.87 12.05 -5.23
CA ILE A 188 12.18 10.80 -5.92
C ILE A 188 13.06 11.14 -7.12
N GLY A 189 14.17 10.44 -7.31
CA GLY A 189 15.07 10.70 -8.44
C GLY A 189 16.37 9.91 -8.36
N PRO A 190 17.32 10.13 -9.29
CA PRO A 190 18.66 9.54 -9.20
C PRO A 190 19.40 10.00 -7.93
N GLN A 191 20.18 9.11 -7.32
CA GLN A 191 20.90 9.41 -6.08
C GLN A 191 21.80 10.64 -6.23
N THR A 192 22.45 10.80 -7.38
CA THR A 192 23.31 11.97 -7.68
C THR A 192 22.58 13.30 -7.68
N GLU A 193 21.30 13.33 -8.08
CA GLU A 193 20.45 14.52 -8.05
C GLU A 193 19.93 14.76 -6.62
N LEU A 194 19.57 13.69 -5.91
CA LEU A 194 19.10 13.76 -4.52
C LEU A 194 20.19 14.28 -3.55
N ASP A 195 21.44 13.85 -3.75
CA ASP A 195 22.59 14.33 -2.98
C ASP A 195 22.80 15.85 -3.16
N GLN A 196 22.58 16.37 -4.37
CA GLN A 196 22.66 17.81 -4.66
C GLN A 196 21.53 18.58 -3.97
N LEU A 197 20.31 18.05 -4.02
CA LEU A 197 19.16 18.67 -3.35
C LEU A 197 19.33 18.68 -1.84
N THR A 198 19.93 17.64 -1.27
CA THR A 198 20.22 17.56 0.17
C THR A 198 20.96 18.80 0.64
N HIS A 199 21.95 19.29 -0.14
CA HIS A 199 22.67 20.52 0.19
C HIS A 199 21.75 21.75 0.21
N TRP A 200 20.85 21.87 -0.76
CA TRP A 200 19.94 23.01 -0.88
C TRP A 200 18.90 23.06 0.26
N PHE A 201 18.43 21.89 0.71
CA PHE A 201 17.41 21.76 1.77
C PHE A 201 17.97 21.81 3.20
N THR A 202 19.21 21.34 3.40
CA THR A 202 19.80 21.21 4.75
C THR A 202 20.95 22.18 5.02
N GLY A 203 21.52 22.79 3.98
CA GLY A 203 22.74 23.58 4.07
C GLY A 203 24.02 22.77 4.32
N GLN A 204 23.94 21.44 4.47
CA GLN A 204 25.10 20.59 4.71
C GLN A 204 25.82 20.23 3.40
N ARG A 205 27.16 20.23 3.39
CA ARG A 205 27.95 19.70 2.27
C ARG A 205 27.62 18.20 2.09
N PRO A 206 27.60 17.68 0.85
CA PRO A 206 27.37 16.26 0.61
C PRO A 206 28.36 15.43 1.44
N LEU A 207 27.82 14.48 2.20
CA LEU A 207 28.61 13.45 2.87
C LEU A 207 29.30 12.66 1.76
N THR A 208 30.55 13.01 1.47
CA THR A 208 31.41 12.18 0.64
C THR A 208 31.41 10.81 1.30
N PRO A 209 31.06 9.71 0.61
CA PRO A 209 31.19 8.39 1.19
C PRO A 209 32.65 8.25 1.59
N THR A 210 32.89 8.10 2.89
CA THR A 210 34.19 7.75 3.41
C THR A 210 34.50 6.36 2.88
N LEU A 211 35.08 6.30 1.68
CA LEU A 211 35.90 5.18 1.28
C LEU A 211 37.01 5.14 2.33
N THR A 212 36.86 4.24 3.29
CA THR A 212 37.95 3.77 4.11
C THR A 212 39.01 3.21 3.16
N LEU A 213 39.91 4.09 2.72
CA LEU A 213 41.19 3.77 2.12
C LEU A 213 42.03 3.13 3.23
N SER A 214 41.78 1.85 3.47
CA SER A 214 42.78 0.96 4.01
C SER A 214 43.79 0.69 2.91
N SER A 215 45.00 1.22 3.04
CA SER A 215 46.16 0.80 2.26
C SER A 215 47.46 1.28 2.93
N PRO A 216 48.61 0.60 2.78
CA PRO A 216 48.85 -0.79 2.37
C PRO A 216 49.68 -1.58 3.39
N GLY A 217 49.75 -2.89 3.18
CA GLY A 217 50.73 -3.75 3.84
C GLY A 217 52.15 -3.59 3.26
N VAL A 218 53.11 -3.74 4.18
CA VAL A 218 54.36 -4.52 4.11
C VAL A 218 55.47 -4.11 3.11
N GLY A 219 56.66 -3.83 3.66
CA GLY A 219 57.95 -3.87 2.98
C GLY A 219 59.11 -4.03 3.96
N THR A 220 59.72 -5.21 3.96
CA THR A 220 60.95 -5.63 4.65
C THR A 220 62.22 -5.00 4.06
N GLY A 221 63.26 -4.82 4.88
CA GLY A 221 64.67 -4.86 4.44
C GLY A 221 65.56 -3.73 4.96
N THR A 222 66.35 -3.99 6.01
CA THR A 222 67.81 -4.20 5.96
C THR A 222 68.26 -4.90 7.23
#